data_AF-A0A1Z9A9S7-F1
#
_entry.id   AF-A0A1Z9A9S7-F1
#
_cell.length_a   1.000
_cell.length_b   1.000
_cell.length_c   1.000
_cell.angle_alpha   90.00
_cell.angle_beta   90.00
_cell.angle_gamma   90.00
#
_symmetry.space_group_name_H-M   'P 1'
#
loop_
_entity.id
_entity.type
_entity.pdbx_description
1 polymer ?
#
loop_
_entity_poly.entity_id
_entity_poly.type
_entity_poly.pdbx_seq_one_letter_code
_entity_poly.pdbx_strand_id
1 'polypeptide(L)'
;GFSKITKQLPTGALSDGRIKQMEAIVLSMTKKERAKPIIIKAPRRKRIANGSGTTLLQVNQLLKQFGQMQKMMKSKGKMKDMMKQLGGLGGGGGMEGLMGGGGKGMPDMKGMDGLEDLLGGGKGKGPKMPF
;
A
#
# COMPACT_ATOMS: atom_id res chain seq x y z
N GLY A 1 -11.61 -10.23 1.83
CA GLY A 1 -11.54 -11.39 0.92
C GLY A 1 -11.85 -10.95 -0.50
N PHE A 2 -11.60 -11.82 -1.47
CA PHE A 2 -11.77 -11.54 -2.91
C PHE A 2 -13.12 -10.89 -3.25
N SER A 3 -14.20 -11.34 -2.59
CA SER A 3 -15.58 -10.86 -2.75
C SER A 3 -15.85 -9.39 -2.42
N LYS A 4 -14.99 -8.72 -1.63
CA LYS A 4 -15.15 -7.27 -1.35
C LYS A 4 -14.50 -6.41 -2.42
N ILE A 5 -13.40 -6.88 -3.00
CA ILE A 5 -12.64 -6.12 -3.99
C ILE A 5 -13.32 -6.21 -5.35
N THR A 6 -13.89 -7.36 -5.72
CA THR A 6 -14.65 -7.50 -6.97
C THR A 6 -15.85 -6.54 -7.03
N LYS A 7 -16.45 -6.19 -5.89
CA LYS A 7 -17.54 -5.20 -5.80
C LYS A 7 -17.10 -3.74 -5.99
N GLN A 8 -15.81 -3.46 -5.84
CA GLN A 8 -15.26 -2.10 -5.92
C GLN A 8 -14.44 -1.86 -7.19
N LEU A 9 -14.35 -2.86 -8.08
CA LEU A 9 -13.74 -2.65 -9.39
C LEU A 9 -14.68 -1.79 -10.24
N PRO A 10 -14.18 -0.74 -10.92
CA PRO A 10 -14.98 0.06 -11.83
C PRO A 10 -15.42 -0.83 -13.00
N THR A 11 -16.68 -1.23 -12.99
CA THR A 11 -17.29 -2.08 -14.03
C THR A 11 -17.32 -1.39 -15.39
N GLY A 12 -17.32 -0.05 -15.43
CA GLY A 12 -17.31 0.73 -16.68
C GLY A 12 -15.96 0.80 -17.41
N ALA A 13 -14.84 0.38 -16.79
CA ALA A 13 -13.51 0.42 -17.40
C ALA A 13 -13.02 -0.94 -17.93
N LEU A 14 -13.83 -2.00 -17.77
CA LEU A 14 -13.50 -3.36 -18.14
C LEU A 14 -14.53 -3.90 -19.13
N SER A 15 -14.07 -4.54 -20.21
CA SER A 15 -15.00 -5.19 -21.14
C SER A 15 -15.76 -6.33 -20.48
N ASP A 16 -17.02 -6.53 -20.86
CA ASP A 16 -17.89 -7.58 -20.30
C ASP A 16 -17.25 -8.97 -20.32
N GLY A 17 -16.49 -9.29 -21.37
CA GLY A 17 -15.77 -10.56 -21.48
C GLY A 17 -14.69 -10.74 -20.40
N ARG A 18 -13.99 -9.67 -20.03
CA ARG A 18 -12.98 -9.71 -18.94
C ARG A 18 -13.64 -9.90 -17.59
N ILE A 19 -14.80 -9.25 -17.37
CA ILE A 19 -15.57 -9.41 -16.14
C ILE A 19 -16.02 -10.87 -15.98
N LYS A 20 -16.61 -11.46 -17.02
CA LYS A 20 -17.03 -12.88 -17.03
C LYS A 20 -15.86 -13.84 -16.75
N GLN A 21 -14.69 -13.59 -17.35
CA GLN A 21 -13.50 -14.40 -17.08
C GLN A 21 -13.04 -14.29 -15.62
N MET A 22 -13.03 -13.08 -15.05
CA MET A 22 -12.66 -12.87 -13.65
C MET A 22 -13.65 -13.57 -12.72
N GLU A 23 -14.95 -13.48 -13.00
CA GLU A 23 -15.99 -14.19 -12.25
C GLU A 23 -15.81 -15.70 -12.30
N ALA A 24 -15.58 -16.27 -13.49
CA ALA A 24 -15.30 -17.70 -13.67
C ALA A 24 -14.08 -18.14 -12.83
N ILE A 25 -12.99 -17.37 -12.84
CA ILE A 25 -11.80 -17.66 -12.03
C ILE A 25 -12.14 -17.67 -10.53
N VAL A 26 -12.92 -16.71 -10.07
CA VAL A 26 -13.31 -16.59 -8.65
C VAL A 26 -14.25 -17.72 -8.23
N LEU A 27 -15.17 -18.13 -9.11
CA LEU A 27 -16.09 -19.25 -8.86
C LEU A 27 -15.35 -20.59 -8.74
N SER A 28 -14.24 -20.76 -9.45
CA SER A 28 -13.36 -21.95 -9.38
C SER A 28 -12.46 -22.01 -8.13
N MET A 29 -12.52 -21.01 -7.26
CA MET A 29 -11.81 -20.99 -5.97
C MET A 29 -12.66 -21.55 -4.82
N THR A 30 -12.01 -22.28 -3.92
CA THR A 30 -12.62 -22.69 -2.65
C THR A 30 -12.89 -21.49 -1.73
N LYS A 31 -13.79 -21.64 -0.75
CA LYS A 31 -14.08 -20.60 0.25
C LYS A 31 -12.82 -20.12 0.99
N LYS A 32 -11.92 -21.05 1.34
CA LYS A 32 -10.64 -20.75 2.02
C LYS A 32 -9.72 -19.88 1.15
N GLU A 33 -9.63 -20.20 -0.14
CA GLU A 33 -8.80 -19.46 -1.11
C GLU A 33 -9.35 -18.06 -1.37
N ARG A 34 -10.68 -17.90 -1.50
CA ARG A 34 -11.32 -16.57 -1.64
C ARG A 34 -11.13 -15.69 -0.41
N ALA A 35 -11.12 -16.29 0.78
CA ALA A 35 -10.87 -15.57 2.02
C ALA A 35 -9.40 -15.14 2.14
N LYS A 36 -8.46 -16.03 1.78
CA LYS A 36 -7.01 -15.81 1.90
C LYS A 36 -6.28 -16.18 0.59
N PRO A 37 -6.24 -15.29 -0.42
CA PRO A 37 -5.62 -15.59 -1.72
C PRO A 37 -4.12 -15.90 -1.66
N ILE A 38 -3.42 -15.49 -0.59
CA ILE A 38 -2.00 -15.76 -0.37
C ILE A 38 -1.66 -17.27 -0.29
N ILE A 39 -2.64 -18.12 0.03
CA ILE A 39 -2.45 -19.58 0.10
C ILE A 39 -2.46 -20.24 -1.29
N ILE A 40 -2.80 -19.49 -2.34
CA ILE A 40 -2.92 -20.00 -3.71
C ILE A 40 -1.52 -20.14 -4.33
N LYS A 41 -0.97 -21.36 -4.27
CA LYS A 41 0.32 -21.74 -4.87
C LYS A 41 0.12 -22.40 -6.26
N ALA A 42 1.21 -22.81 -6.91
CA ALA A 42 1.19 -23.41 -8.26
C ALA A 42 0.13 -24.52 -8.46
N PRO A 43 0.01 -25.54 -7.59
CA PRO A 43 -1.00 -26.59 -7.78
C PRO A 43 -2.44 -26.06 -7.78
N ARG A 44 -2.74 -25.14 -6.87
CA ARG A 44 -4.06 -24.50 -6.77
C ARG A 44 -4.34 -23.62 -7.99
N ARG A 45 -3.34 -22.89 -8.49
CA ARG A 45 -3.47 -22.08 -9.72
C ARG A 45 -3.82 -22.94 -10.93
N LYS A 46 -3.19 -24.11 -11.09
CA LYS A 46 -3.49 -25.05 -12.17
C LYS A 46 -4.93 -25.56 -12.08
N ARG A 47 -5.37 -25.96 -10.87
CA ARG A 47 -6.76 -26.38 -10.64
C ARG A 47 -7.77 -25.28 -10.97
N ILE A 48 -7.52 -24.05 -10.52
CA ILE A 48 -8.40 -22.91 -10.78
C ILE A 48 -8.49 -22.63 -12.28
N ALA A 49 -7.35 -22.54 -12.96
CA ALA A 49 -7.28 -22.30 -14.41
C ALA A 49 -8.10 -23.33 -15.20
N ASN A 50 -7.92 -24.62 -14.89
CA ASN A 50 -8.66 -25.72 -15.52
C ASN A 50 -10.17 -25.63 -15.21
N GLY A 51 -10.55 -25.33 -13.96
CA GLY A 51 -11.95 -25.23 -13.56
C GLY A 51 -12.68 -24.02 -14.12
N SER A 52 -11.98 -22.92 -14.40
CA SER A 52 -12.58 -21.70 -14.96
C SER A 52 -12.46 -21.59 -16.48
N GLY A 53 -11.83 -22.55 -17.17
CA GLY A 53 -11.57 -22.45 -18.61
C GLY A 53 -10.63 -21.30 -18.98
N THR A 54 -9.68 -20.97 -18.10
CA THR A 54 -8.73 -19.87 -18.30
C THR A 54 -7.29 -20.35 -18.22
N THR A 55 -6.35 -19.47 -18.54
CA THR A 55 -4.92 -19.78 -18.46
C THR A 55 -4.34 -19.53 -17.07
N LEU A 56 -3.25 -20.23 -16.76
CA LEU A 56 -2.43 -19.99 -15.56
C LEU A 56 -1.95 -18.52 -15.47
N LEU A 57 -1.70 -17.88 -16.62
CA LEU A 57 -1.29 -16.48 -16.69
C LEU A 57 -2.41 -15.54 -16.23
N GLN A 58 -3.63 -15.74 -16.70
CA GLN A 58 -4.80 -14.94 -16.30
C GLN A 58 -5.05 -15.06 -14.80
N VAL A 59 -4.97 -16.27 -14.24
CA VAL A 59 -5.08 -16.49 -12.80
C VAL A 59 -3.98 -15.74 -12.04
N ASN A 60 -2.74 -15.77 -12.52
CA ASN A 60 -1.63 -15.05 -11.91
C ASN A 60 -1.79 -13.52 -11.94
N GLN A 61 -2.24 -12.97 -13.07
CA GLN A 61 -2.50 -11.55 -13.21
C GLN A 61 -3.56 -11.10 -12.20
N LEU A 62 -4.66 -11.86 -12.11
CA LEU A 62 -5.74 -11.58 -11.18
C LEU A 62 -5.26 -11.59 -9.71
N LEU A 63 -4.46 -12.59 -9.33
CA LEU A 63 -3.89 -12.67 -7.97
C LEU A 63 -2.95 -11.51 -7.65
N LYS A 64 -2.15 -11.06 -8.63
CA LYS A 64 -1.25 -9.90 -8.47
C LYS A 64 -2.05 -8.61 -8.28
N GLN A 65 -3.04 -8.36 -9.14
CA GLN A 65 -3.92 -7.19 -9.07
C GLN A 65 -4.66 -7.13 -7.72
N PHE A 66 -5.18 -8.27 -7.26
CA PHE A 66 -5.79 -8.38 -5.95
C PHE A 66 -4.80 -8.08 -4.82
N GLY A 67 -3.58 -8.62 -4.90
CA GLY A 67 -2.54 -8.38 -3.90
C GLY A 67 -2.16 -6.90 -3.79
N GLN A 68 -2.09 -6.19 -4.91
CA GLN A 68 -1.84 -4.74 -4.94
C GLN A 68 -3.00 -3.95 -4.31
N MET A 69 -4.24 -4.25 -4.69
CA MET A 69 -5.43 -3.60 -4.11
C MET A 69 -5.55 -3.88 -2.61
N GLN A 70 -5.26 -5.11 -2.17
CA GLN A 70 -5.28 -5.46 -0.75
C GLN A 70 -4.22 -4.66 0.04
N LYS A 71 -3.02 -4.46 -0.51
CA LYS A 71 -1.99 -3.62 0.11
C LYS A 71 -2.45 -2.17 0.24
N MET A 72 -3.02 -1.61 -0.84
CA MET A 72 -3.54 -0.24 -0.84
C MET A 72 -4.67 -0.05 0.19
N MET A 73 -5.63 -0.97 0.26
CA MET A 73 -6.71 -0.94 1.26
C MET A 73 -6.19 -1.01 2.70
N LYS A 74 -5.21 -1.88 2.96
CA LYS A 74 -4.58 -1.98 4.28
C LYS A 74 -3.87 -0.68 4.66
N SER A 75 -3.19 -0.04 3.70
CA SER A 75 -2.52 1.24 3.93
C SER A 75 -3.50 2.36 4.30
N LYS A 76 -4.63 2.46 3.60
CA LYS A 76 -5.69 3.44 3.92
C LYS A 76 -6.33 3.17 5.28
N GLY A 77 -6.53 1.91 5.66
CA GLY A 77 -7.02 1.53 6.99
C GLY A 77 -6.12 2.03 8.11
N LYS A 78 -4.81 1.77 8.00
CA LYS A 78 -3.81 2.25 8.97
C LYS A 78 -3.78 3.78 9.09
N MET A 79 -3.89 4.48 7.96
CA MET A 79 -3.94 5.95 7.95
C MET A 79 -5.21 6.48 8.64
N LYS A 80 -6.37 5.86 8.40
CA LYS A 80 -7.62 6.21 9.09
C LYS A 80 -7.53 5.96 10.60
N ASP A 81 -6.95 4.84 11.01
CA ASP A 81 -6.77 4.51 12.43
C ASP A 81 -5.83 5.50 13.12
N MET A 82 -4.73 5.87 12.45
CA MET A 82 -3.80 6.90 12.92
C MET A 82 -4.49 8.27 13.02
N MET A 83 -5.26 8.68 12.01
CA MET A 83 -5.98 9.95 12.03
C MET A 83 -7.10 9.98 13.07
N LYS A 84 -7.74 8.83 13.36
CA LYS A 84 -8.70 8.71 14.46
C LYS A 84 -8.02 8.83 15.82
N GLN A 85 -6.81 8.28 15.96
CA GLN A 85 -6.01 8.40 17.17
C GLN A 85 -5.50 9.84 17.36
N LEU A 86 -5.04 10.50 16.29
CA LEU A 86 -4.56 11.88 16.32
C LEU A 86 -5.72 12.89 16.47
N GLY A 87 -6.85 12.66 15.80
CA GLY A 87 -8.06 13.47 15.94
C GLY A 87 -8.78 13.27 17.28
N GLY A 88 -8.61 12.10 17.91
CA GLY A 88 -8.98 11.87 19.31
C GLY A 88 -8.03 12.54 20.32
N LEU A 89 -6.84 12.96 19.89
CA LEU A 89 -5.88 13.77 20.63
C LEU A 89 -5.87 15.26 20.22
N GLY A 90 -6.59 15.61 19.15
CA GLY A 90 -6.58 16.95 18.53
C GLY A 90 -7.94 17.66 18.52
N GLY A 91 -8.99 17.03 19.05
CA GLY A 91 -10.28 17.66 19.33
C GLY A 91 -10.29 18.31 20.72
N GLY A 92 -9.52 19.37 20.91
CA GLY A 92 -9.56 20.22 22.10
C GLY A 92 -8.20 20.45 22.76
N GLY A 93 -7.57 21.59 22.47
CA GLY A 93 -6.66 22.25 23.43
C GLY A 93 -5.14 22.12 23.21
N GLY A 94 -4.65 21.49 22.14
CA GLY A 94 -3.20 21.23 21.99
C GLY A 94 -2.39 22.25 21.19
N MET A 95 -3.03 23.13 20.39
CA MET A 95 -2.33 23.98 19.42
C MET A 95 -2.50 25.49 19.65
N GLU A 96 -3.11 25.87 20.77
CA GLU A 96 -3.17 27.26 21.22
C GLU A 96 -1.94 27.63 22.09
N GLY A 97 -1.34 26.65 22.77
CA GLY A 97 -0.14 26.85 23.60
C GLY A 97 1.19 26.88 22.83
N LEU A 98 1.20 26.56 21.54
CA LEU A 98 2.42 26.52 20.72
C LEU A 98 2.60 27.73 19.79
N MET A 99 1.59 28.60 19.66
CA MET A 99 1.67 29.78 18.80
C MET A 99 1.24 31.09 19.49
N GLY A 100 0.93 31.06 20.78
CA GLY A 100 0.50 32.22 21.57
C GLY A 100 1.36 32.44 22.81
N GLY A 101 2.63 32.81 22.63
CA GLY A 101 3.51 33.07 23.77
C GLY A 101 4.78 33.80 23.38
N GLY A 102 4.74 35.13 23.53
CA GLY A 102 5.83 36.01 23.97
C GLY A 102 7.26 35.72 23.48
N GLY A 103 7.84 36.72 22.83
CA GLY A 103 9.30 36.85 22.76
C GLY A 103 9.96 36.80 24.15
N LYS A 104 11.27 36.56 24.11
CA LYS A 104 12.26 36.52 25.21
C LYS A 104 12.61 35.11 25.68
N GLY A 105 13.64 34.54 25.04
CA GLY A 105 14.29 33.31 25.48
C GLY A 105 14.93 32.52 24.35
N MET A 106 15.81 33.14 23.57
CA MET A 106 16.71 32.41 22.67
C MET A 106 18.02 32.19 23.41
N PRO A 107 18.25 31.04 24.07
CA PRO A 107 19.58 30.65 24.52
C PRO A 107 20.45 30.33 23.29
N ASP A 108 21.72 30.67 23.41
CA ASP A 108 22.73 30.77 22.36
C ASP A 108 22.73 29.62 21.34
N MET A 109 22.66 30.01 20.07
CA MET A 109 22.79 29.14 18.90
C MET A 109 24.26 28.78 18.68
N LYS A 110 24.86 28.08 19.66
CA LYS A 110 26.23 27.51 19.57
C LYS A 110 26.12 26.01 19.41
N GLY A 111 25.85 25.60 18.18
CA GLY A 111 25.72 24.21 17.78
C GLY A 111 25.31 24.00 16.32
N MET A 112 25.30 25.07 15.50
CA MET A 112 25.02 24.98 14.07
C MET A 112 26.31 24.90 13.25
N ASP A 113 27.28 24.12 13.74
CA ASP A 113 28.53 23.80 13.03
C ASP A 113 28.35 22.65 12.02
N GLY A 114 27.14 22.07 11.92
CA GLY A 114 26.83 20.97 11.00
C GLY A 114 26.10 21.38 9.72
N LEU A 115 25.84 22.68 9.51
CA LEU A 115 25.09 23.17 8.35
C LEU A 115 26.00 23.67 7.20
N GLU A 116 27.28 23.31 7.19
CA GLU A 116 28.16 23.48 6.03
C GLU A 116 28.17 22.24 5.12
N ASP A 117 27.98 21.02 5.67
CA ASP A 117 27.93 19.78 4.89
C ASP A 117 26.64 19.61 4.06
N LEU A 118 25.59 20.39 4.35
CA LEU A 118 24.31 20.28 3.66
C LEU A 118 24.16 21.24 2.46
N LEU A 119 25.03 22.25 2.36
CA LEU A 119 24.91 23.31 1.35
C LEU A 119 26.19 23.52 0.50
N GLY A 120 27.25 22.75 0.73
CA GLY A 120 28.51 22.84 0.00
C GLY A 120 28.59 21.91 -1.24
N GLY A 121 28.84 22.50 -2.40
CA GLY A 121 28.86 21.85 -3.71
C GLY A 121 29.86 20.70 -3.90
N GLY A 122 29.55 19.87 -4.89
CA GLY A 122 30.19 18.57 -5.07
C GLY A 122 31.60 18.55 -5.66
N LYS A 123 32.20 17.35 -5.57
CA LYS A 123 33.06 16.72 -6.58
C LYS A 123 33.34 15.28 -6.14
N GLY A 124 33.22 14.35 -7.09
CA GLY A 124 33.13 12.92 -6.80
C GLY A 124 34.43 12.22 -6.43
N LYS A 125 34.24 10.98 -5.97
CA LYS A 125 34.99 9.76 -6.32
C LYS A 125 34.39 8.63 -5.49
N GLY A 126 33.63 7.75 -6.11
CA GLY A 126 33.17 6.51 -5.48
C GLY A 126 34.37 5.59 -5.17
N PRO A 127 34.29 4.76 -4.12
CA PRO A 127 35.36 3.84 -3.77
C PRO A 127 35.46 2.73 -4.83
N LYS A 128 36.69 2.48 -5.34
CA LYS A 128 36.98 1.32 -6.17
C LYS A 128 36.94 0.05 -5.31
N MET A 129 36.25 -0.99 -5.77
CA MET A 129 36.36 -2.33 -5.20
C MET A 129 37.70 -2.97 -5.62
N PRO A 130 38.42 -3.65 -4.72
CA PRO A 130 39.49 -4.56 -5.11
C PRO A 130 38.91 -5.82 -5.74
N PHE A 131 39.62 -6.36 -6.73
CA PHE A 131 39.34 -7.65 -7.38
C PHE A 131 39.51 -8.83 -6.42
#